data_AF-A0A372QWK8-F1
#
_entry.id   AF-A0A372QWK8-F1
#
_cell.length_a   1.000
_cell.length_b   1.000
_cell.length_c   1.000
_cell.angle_alpha   90.00
_cell.angle_beta   90.00
_cell.angle_gamma   90.00
#
_symmetry.space_group_name_H-M   'P 1'
#
loop_
_entity.id
_entity.type
_entity.pdbx_description
1 polymer ?
#
loop_
_entity_poly.entity_id
_entity_poly.type
_entity_poly.pdbx_seq_one_letter_code
_entity_poly.pdbx_strand_id
1 'polypeptide(L)'
;LYISQRAANAIIADVAPYRISSEALSAINNFLDEFLYFLIDSARSLDLIRIKDAISQVLPTSLGKNAIVEAELELKTYVESGNSDHTKEKTIEINPFPLQKVFEQFRVKCQFFSTLGERGADDRDPDSVPDLYASEGIHIAPSLAIYLTAVLEYVGEYILILVAKASEK
;
A
#
# COMPACT_ATOMS: atom_id res chain seq x y z
N LEU A 1 -8.52 -2.36 6.06
CA LEU A 1 -7.53 -1.46 6.71
C LEU A 1 -6.14 -1.87 6.24
N TYR A 2 -5.21 -0.92 6.17
CA TYR A 2 -3.83 -1.21 5.79
C TYR A 2 -3.07 -1.86 6.95
N ILE A 3 -3.25 -1.34 8.17
CA ILE A 3 -2.55 -1.83 9.36
C ILE A 3 -3.58 -2.23 10.41
N SER A 4 -3.53 -3.49 10.84
CA SER A 4 -4.34 -4.05 11.92
C SER A 4 -3.85 -3.59 13.30
N GLN A 5 -4.73 -3.66 14.29
CA GLN A 5 -4.38 -3.37 15.68
C GLN A 5 -3.29 -4.33 16.21
N ARG A 6 -3.30 -5.59 15.73
CA ARG A 6 -2.30 -6.60 16.08
C ARG A 6 -0.92 -6.19 15.55
N ALA A 7 -0.81 -5.91 14.25
CA ALA A 7 0.46 -5.53 13.62
C ALA A 7 1.02 -4.23 14.22
N ALA A 8 0.16 -3.21 14.40
CA ALA A 8 0.59 -1.94 14.97
C ALA A 8 1.15 -2.08 16.40
N ASN A 9 0.51 -2.90 17.24
CA ASN A 9 1.02 -3.17 18.58
C ASN A 9 2.33 -3.98 18.57
N ALA A 10 2.50 -4.90 17.62
CA ALA A 10 3.76 -5.64 17.48
C ALA A 10 4.92 -4.70 17.12
N ILE A 11 4.74 -3.85 16.10
CA ILE A 11 5.74 -2.86 15.66
C ILE A 11 6.12 -1.91 16.81
N ILE A 12 5.13 -1.42 17.55
CA ILE A 12 5.40 -0.52 18.68
C ILE A 12 6.15 -1.24 19.80
N ALA A 13 5.78 -2.49 20.10
CA ALA A 13 6.41 -3.28 21.16
C ALA A 13 7.90 -3.53 20.92
N ASP A 14 8.34 -3.57 19.65
CA ASP A 14 9.75 -3.70 19.28
C ASP A 14 10.57 -2.45 19.61
N VAL A 15 9.91 -1.30 19.77
CA VAL A 15 10.54 -0.02 20.11
C VAL A 15 10.36 0.32 21.58
N ALA A 16 9.15 0.19 22.11
CA ALA A 16 8.79 0.60 23.47
C ALA A 16 7.65 -0.27 24.03
N PRO A 17 7.53 -0.45 25.36
CA PRO A 17 6.53 -1.33 25.98
C PRO A 17 5.11 -0.72 26.02
N TYR A 18 4.75 0.05 25.00
CA TYR A 18 3.46 0.74 24.88
C TYR A 18 2.53 0.03 23.89
N ARG A 19 1.26 0.43 23.93
CA ARG A 19 0.26 0.02 22.94
C ARG A 19 -0.36 1.25 22.33
N ILE A 20 -0.68 1.20 21.04
CA ILE A 20 -1.40 2.27 20.35
C ILE A 20 -2.90 2.15 20.61
N SER A 21 -3.55 3.28 20.88
CA SER A 21 -5.00 3.32 20.98
C SER A 21 -5.65 3.10 19.60
N SER A 22 -6.89 2.63 19.59
CA SER A 22 -7.61 2.41 18.34
C SER A 22 -7.88 3.70 17.58
N GLU A 23 -8.05 4.83 18.28
CA GLU A 23 -8.24 6.15 17.66
C GLU A 23 -6.97 6.63 16.95
N ALA A 24 -5.81 6.47 17.59
CA ALA A 24 -4.52 6.83 16.98
C ALA A 24 -4.22 5.95 15.76
N LEU A 25 -4.47 4.64 15.85
CA LEU A 25 -4.32 3.73 14.72
C LEU A 25 -5.29 4.05 13.57
N SER A 26 -6.53 4.45 13.90
CA SER A 26 -7.49 4.89 12.89
C SER A 26 -7.00 6.15 12.18
N ALA A 27 -6.41 7.11 12.91
CA ALA A 27 -5.83 8.31 12.30
C ALA A 27 -4.67 7.95 11.34
N ILE A 28 -3.81 6.99 11.71
CA ILE A 28 -2.73 6.52 10.82
C ILE A 28 -3.29 5.85 9.57
N ASN A 29 -4.29 4.98 9.68
CA ASN A 29 -4.90 4.35 8.50
C ASN A 29 -5.61 5.36 7.59
N ASN A 30 -6.26 6.38 8.16
CA ASN A 30 -6.87 7.47 7.38
C ASN A 30 -5.81 8.31 6.65
N PHE A 31 -4.69 8.59 7.32
CA PHE A 31 -3.54 9.23 6.67
C PHE A 31 -3.02 8.41 5.50
N LEU A 32 -2.92 7.07 5.62
CA LEU A 32 -2.49 6.20 4.52
C LEU A 32 -3.48 6.21 3.33
N ASP A 33 -4.79 6.28 3.59
CA ASP A 33 -5.80 6.46 2.55
C ASP A 33 -5.59 7.80 1.81
N GLU A 34 -5.43 8.90 2.55
CA GLU A 34 -5.18 10.23 1.95
C GLU A 34 -3.87 10.25 1.17
N PHE A 35 -2.81 9.66 1.71
CA PHE A 35 -1.52 9.54 1.05
C PHE A 35 -1.61 8.73 -0.24
N LEU A 36 -2.34 7.61 -0.25
CA LEU A 36 -2.62 6.84 -1.47
C LEU A 36 -3.34 7.69 -2.52
N TYR A 37 -4.37 8.45 -2.12
CA TYR A 37 -5.08 9.36 -3.02
C TYR A 37 -4.12 10.37 -3.65
N PHE A 38 -3.28 11.02 -2.84
CA PHE A 38 -2.31 12.01 -3.31
C PHE A 38 -1.28 11.43 -4.28
N LEU A 39 -0.81 10.20 -4.05
CA LEU A 39 0.10 9.53 -5.00
C LEU A 39 -0.57 9.31 -6.35
N ILE A 40 -1.81 8.82 -6.35
CA ILE A 40 -2.55 8.53 -7.59
C ILE A 40 -2.89 9.82 -8.34
N ASP A 41 -3.31 10.87 -7.62
CA ASP A 41 -3.58 12.18 -8.21
C ASP A 41 -2.32 12.84 -8.75
N SER A 42 -1.16 12.64 -8.11
CA SER A 42 0.13 13.14 -8.61
C SER A 42 0.59 12.38 -9.86
N ALA A 43 0.37 11.06 -9.91
CA ALA A 43 0.78 10.23 -11.03
C ALA A 43 -0.12 10.42 -12.26
N ARG A 44 -1.44 10.53 -12.06
CA ARG A 44 -2.49 10.53 -13.11
C ARG A 44 -2.30 9.40 -14.14
N SER A 45 -1.68 8.30 -13.73
CA SER A 45 -1.35 7.17 -14.60
C SER A 45 -1.18 5.90 -13.78
N LEU A 46 -1.40 4.76 -14.44
CA LEU A 46 -1.12 3.43 -13.89
C LEU A 46 0.24 2.87 -14.36
N ASP A 47 1.04 3.68 -15.06
CA ASP A 47 2.41 3.32 -15.41
C ASP A 47 3.30 3.34 -14.15
N LEU A 48 4.07 2.27 -13.94
CA LEU A 48 4.91 2.12 -12.75
C LEU A 48 5.99 3.20 -12.67
N ILE A 49 6.54 3.66 -13.79
CA ILE A 49 7.55 4.73 -13.79
C ILE A 49 6.90 6.04 -13.30
N ARG A 50 5.70 6.35 -13.79
CA ARG A 50 4.92 7.53 -13.32
C ARG A 50 4.56 7.46 -11.84
N ILE A 51 4.24 6.27 -11.33
CA ILE A 51 3.99 6.06 -9.90
C ILE A 51 5.26 6.30 -9.08
N LYS A 52 6.42 5.79 -9.53
CA LYS A 52 7.71 6.04 -8.85
C LYS A 52 8.10 7.52 -8.84
N ASP A 53 7.85 8.22 -9.95
CA ASP A 53 8.04 9.67 -10.04
C ASP A 53 7.13 10.40 -9.04
N ALA A 54 5.85 10.02 -8.95
CA ALA A 54 4.91 10.58 -7.99
C ALA A 54 5.33 10.33 -6.53
N ILE A 55 5.81 9.13 -6.19
CA ILE A 55 6.36 8.85 -4.85
C ILE A 55 7.54 9.76 -4.55
N SER A 56 8.45 9.94 -5.51
CA SER A 56 9.61 10.82 -5.35
C SER A 56 9.23 12.30 -5.19
N GLN A 57 8.13 12.72 -5.81
CA GLN A 57 7.61 14.09 -5.70
C GLN A 57 6.89 14.32 -4.36
N VAL A 58 6.04 13.39 -3.93
CA VAL A 58 5.26 13.50 -2.69
C VAL A 58 6.13 13.25 -1.45
N LEU A 59 7.12 12.36 -1.54
CA LEU A 59 8.09 12.04 -0.48
C LEU A 59 9.53 12.33 -0.93
N PRO A 60 9.96 13.60 -1.06
CA PRO A 60 11.26 13.96 -1.64
C PRO A 60 12.48 13.70 -0.72
N THR A 61 12.30 12.98 0.38
CA THR A 61 13.32 12.68 1.38
C THR A 61 13.89 11.27 1.21
N SER A 62 14.81 10.85 2.10
CA SER A 62 15.27 9.46 2.15
C SER A 62 14.13 8.47 2.42
N LEU A 63 13.03 8.90 3.05
CA LEU A 63 11.86 8.06 3.29
C LEU A 63 11.26 7.55 1.99
N GLY A 64 11.03 8.43 1.01
CA GLY A 64 10.47 8.03 -0.29
C GLY A 64 11.39 7.12 -1.08
N LYS A 65 12.71 7.39 -1.06
CA LYS A 65 13.72 6.54 -1.69
C LYS A 65 13.73 5.13 -1.09
N ASN A 66 13.70 5.03 0.23
CA ASN A 66 13.69 3.74 0.90
C ASN A 66 12.37 2.99 0.67
N ALA A 67 11.23 3.70 0.64
CA ALA A 67 9.93 3.10 0.32
C ALA A 67 9.91 2.50 -1.10
N ILE A 68 10.53 3.19 -2.07
CA ILE A 68 10.69 2.67 -3.44
C ILE A 68 11.55 1.40 -3.46
N VAL A 69 12.66 1.38 -2.71
CA VAL A 69 13.55 0.20 -2.63
C VAL A 69 12.82 -1.00 -2.01
N GLU A 70 12.07 -0.78 -0.93
CA GLU A 70 11.27 -1.83 -0.29
C GLU A 70 10.22 -2.38 -1.25
N ALA A 71 9.51 -1.49 -1.96
CA ALA A 71 8.52 -1.88 -2.94
C ALA A 71 9.10 -2.61 -4.15
N GLU A 72 10.32 -2.27 -4.58
CA GLU A 72 11.03 -3.01 -5.64
C GLU A 72 11.44 -4.40 -5.17
N LEU A 73 11.85 -4.55 -3.90
CA LEU A 73 12.15 -5.86 -3.31
C LEU A 73 10.90 -6.73 -3.24
N GLU A 74 9.79 -6.19 -2.75
CA GLU A 74 8.53 -6.94 -2.63
C GLU A 74 7.98 -7.33 -4.01
N LEU A 75 8.02 -6.42 -4.98
CA LEU A 75 7.63 -6.72 -6.36
C LEU A 75 8.49 -7.83 -6.96
N LYS A 76 9.81 -7.82 -6.72
CA LYS A 76 10.71 -8.88 -7.17
C LYS A 76 10.34 -10.23 -6.54
N THR A 77 10.14 -10.26 -5.22
CA THR A 77 9.71 -11.47 -4.49
C THR A 77 8.40 -12.02 -5.06
N TYR A 78 7.43 -11.14 -5.33
CA TYR A 78 6.16 -11.54 -5.94
C TYR A 78 6.35 -12.20 -7.31
N VAL A 79 7.15 -11.58 -8.20
CA VAL A 79 7.43 -12.14 -9.54
C VAL A 79 8.17 -13.47 -9.44
N GLU A 80 9.14 -13.60 -8.54
CA GLU A 80 9.93 -14.81 -8.34
C GLU A 80 9.14 -15.95 -7.69
N SER A 81 8.08 -15.64 -6.93
CA SER A 81 7.23 -16.64 -6.28
C SER A 81 6.44 -17.52 -7.26
N GLY A 82 6.37 -17.14 -8.55
CA GLY A 82 5.56 -17.84 -9.55
C GLY A 82 4.05 -17.69 -9.36
N ASN A 83 3.62 -16.90 -8.37
CA ASN A 83 2.20 -16.58 -8.12
C ASN A 83 1.64 -15.53 -9.09
N SER A 84 2.46 -15.00 -10.00
CA SER A 84 2.02 -14.07 -11.03
C SER A 84 1.30 -14.82 -12.15
N ASP A 85 -0.02 -14.77 -12.16
CA ASP A 85 -0.79 -15.13 -13.35
C ASP A 85 -0.59 -14.03 -14.40
N HIS A 86 0.23 -14.31 -15.42
CA HIS A 86 0.53 -13.37 -16.50
C HIS A 86 -0.71 -12.82 -17.22
N THR A 87 -1.86 -13.49 -17.13
CA THR A 87 -3.12 -12.99 -17.70
C THR A 87 -3.72 -11.83 -16.88
N LYS A 88 -3.46 -11.82 -15.56
CA LYS A 88 -3.93 -10.79 -14.60
C LYS A 88 -2.96 -9.61 -14.47
N GLU A 89 -1.75 -9.70 -15.05
CA GLU A 89 -0.70 -8.66 -14.99
C GLU A 89 -0.89 -7.50 -15.97
N LYS A 90 -2.04 -7.44 -16.67
CA LYS A 90 -2.35 -6.34 -17.58
C LYS A 90 -3.14 -5.26 -16.85
N THR A 91 -2.52 -4.09 -16.76
CA THR A 91 -3.19 -2.87 -16.34
C THR A 91 -3.86 -2.20 -17.53
N ILE A 92 -5.12 -1.79 -17.38
CA ILE A 92 -5.87 -1.06 -18.43
C ILE A 92 -6.10 0.37 -17.96
N GLU A 93 -5.46 1.30 -18.66
CA GLU A 93 -5.63 2.73 -18.42
C GLU A 93 -6.81 3.28 -19.23
N ILE A 94 -7.65 4.09 -18.56
CA ILE A 94 -8.83 4.71 -19.17
C ILE A 94 -8.57 6.21 -19.30
N ASN A 95 -8.96 6.80 -20.44
CA ASN A 95 -8.88 8.24 -20.68
C ASN A 95 -10.28 8.82 -20.91
N PRO A 96 -10.74 9.83 -20.14
CA PRO A 96 -10.03 10.54 -19.06
C PRO A 96 -9.71 9.67 -17.85
N PHE A 97 -8.56 9.90 -17.20
CA PHE A 97 -8.09 9.15 -16.03
C PHE A 97 -9.12 9.24 -14.88
N PRO A 98 -9.79 8.12 -14.53
CA PRO A 98 -10.90 8.13 -13.58
C PRO A 98 -10.39 8.06 -12.14
N LEU A 99 -9.78 9.16 -11.67
CA LEU A 99 -9.06 9.27 -10.39
C LEU A 99 -9.78 8.61 -9.21
N GLN A 100 -11.05 8.95 -8.98
CA GLN A 100 -11.80 8.43 -7.83
C GLN A 100 -11.93 6.91 -7.85
N LYS A 101 -12.24 6.34 -9.02
CA LYS A 101 -12.42 4.89 -9.19
C LYS A 101 -11.10 4.14 -9.08
N VAL A 102 -10.04 4.69 -9.68
CA VAL A 102 -8.69 4.15 -9.56
C VAL A 102 -8.24 4.15 -8.09
N PHE A 103 -8.47 5.24 -7.37
CA PHE A 103 -8.19 5.33 -5.94
C PHE A 103 -8.95 4.27 -5.14
N GLU A 104 -10.26 4.14 -5.32
CA GLU A 104 -11.07 3.17 -4.59
C GLU A 104 -10.66 1.72 -4.90
N GLN A 105 -10.28 1.42 -6.15
CA GLN A 105 -9.78 0.09 -6.53
C GLN A 105 -8.40 -0.20 -5.96
N PHE A 106 -7.47 0.76 -5.99
CA PHE A 106 -6.19 0.62 -5.29
C PHE A 106 -6.40 0.48 -3.79
N ARG A 107 -7.29 1.25 -3.17
CA ARG A 107 -7.58 1.18 -1.74
C ARG A 107 -7.95 -0.24 -1.32
N VAL A 108 -8.91 -0.87 -1.99
CA VAL A 108 -9.29 -2.25 -1.63
C VAL A 108 -8.22 -3.29 -1.95
N LYS A 109 -7.49 -3.14 -3.07
CA LYS A 109 -6.40 -4.05 -3.43
C LYS A 109 -5.22 -3.93 -2.46
N CYS A 110 -4.81 -2.72 -2.11
CA CYS A 110 -3.73 -2.51 -1.16
C CYS A 110 -4.09 -3.01 0.25
N GLN A 111 -5.33 -2.80 0.70
CA GLN A 111 -5.79 -3.40 1.96
C GLN A 111 -5.87 -4.93 1.89
N PHE A 112 -6.13 -5.50 0.71
CA PHE A 112 -6.09 -6.95 0.50
C PHE A 112 -4.66 -7.48 0.53
N PHE A 113 -3.72 -6.85 -0.17
CA PHE A 113 -2.33 -7.33 -0.24
C PHE A 113 -1.50 -7.03 1.01
N SER A 114 -1.92 -6.07 1.84
CA SER A 114 -1.20 -5.70 3.06
C SER A 114 -0.94 -6.90 3.96
N THR A 115 0.33 -7.13 4.28
CA THR A 115 0.83 -8.07 5.28
C THR A 115 0.59 -7.57 6.71
N LEU A 116 0.49 -6.26 6.90
CA LEU A 116 0.16 -5.62 8.17
C LEU A 116 -1.35 -5.60 8.45
N GLY A 117 -2.17 -5.99 7.48
CA GLY A 117 -3.64 -6.03 7.57
C GLY A 117 -4.18 -7.09 8.55
N GLU A 118 -5.52 -7.21 8.60
CA GLU A 118 -6.20 -8.16 9.49
C GLU A 118 -6.03 -9.62 9.04
N ARG A 119 -5.97 -9.86 7.73
CA ARG A 119 -5.74 -11.20 7.15
C ARG A 119 -4.26 -11.36 6.84
N GLY A 120 -3.66 -12.45 7.33
CA GLY A 120 -2.29 -12.80 6.98
C GLY A 120 -2.16 -13.18 5.51
N ALA A 121 -0.93 -13.26 5.01
CA ALA A 121 -0.66 -13.65 3.61
C ALA A 121 -1.20 -15.03 3.25
N ASP A 122 -1.05 -15.99 4.15
CA ASP A 122 -1.44 -17.38 3.95
C ASP A 122 -2.97 -17.59 3.94
N ASP A 123 -3.73 -16.64 4.50
CA ASP A 123 -5.20 -16.71 4.57
C ASP A 123 -5.89 -16.12 3.33
N ARG A 124 -5.13 -15.64 2.34
CA ARG A 124 -5.64 -14.96 1.16
C ARG A 124 -5.78 -15.92 -0.01
N ASP A 125 -7.01 -16.05 -0.51
CA ASP A 125 -7.26 -16.73 -1.78
C ASP A 125 -6.87 -15.81 -2.96
N PRO A 126 -5.90 -16.19 -3.81
CA PRO A 126 -5.49 -15.39 -4.98
C PRO A 126 -6.61 -15.11 -5.98
N ASP A 127 -7.68 -15.93 -5.98
CA ASP A 127 -8.85 -15.72 -6.83
C ASP A 127 -9.90 -14.80 -6.19
N SER A 128 -9.69 -14.41 -4.93
CA SER A 128 -10.55 -13.47 -4.18
C SER A 128 -10.08 -12.01 -4.21
N VAL A 129 -9.07 -11.68 -5.03
CA VAL A 129 -8.55 -10.32 -5.16
C VAL A 129 -9.69 -9.38 -5.61
N PRO A 130 -9.97 -8.29 -4.87
CA PRO A 130 -11.07 -7.40 -5.20
C PRO A 130 -10.82 -6.63 -6.51
N ASP A 131 -11.87 -6.51 -7.33
CA ASP A 131 -11.83 -5.78 -8.60
C ASP A 131 -13.13 -4.99 -8.81
N LEU A 132 -13.29 -3.89 -8.06
CA LEU A 132 -14.54 -3.12 -7.96
C LEU A 132 -15.07 -2.62 -9.31
N TYR A 133 -14.17 -2.17 -10.19
CA TYR A 133 -14.53 -1.53 -11.46
C TYR A 133 -14.09 -2.33 -12.68
N ALA A 134 -13.95 -3.65 -12.53
CA ALA A 134 -13.63 -4.58 -13.61
C ALA A 134 -14.64 -4.48 -14.78
N SER A 135 -15.93 -4.37 -14.47
CA SER A 135 -17.00 -4.22 -15.47
C SER A 135 -16.94 -2.88 -16.23
N GLU A 136 -16.23 -1.90 -15.68
CA GLU A 136 -15.99 -0.60 -16.29
C GLU A 136 -14.64 -0.54 -17.03
N GLY A 137 -13.93 -1.66 -17.11
CA GLY A 137 -12.65 -1.79 -17.80
C GLY A 137 -11.45 -1.23 -17.01
N ILE A 138 -11.63 -0.87 -15.73
CA ILE A 138 -10.52 -0.45 -14.87
C ILE A 138 -9.91 -1.72 -14.28
N HIS A 139 -8.71 -2.06 -14.74
CA HIS A 139 -7.97 -3.20 -14.23
C HIS A 139 -6.59 -2.75 -13.75
N ILE A 140 -6.31 -3.04 -12.48
CA ILE A 140 -5.03 -2.78 -11.84
C ILE A 140 -4.36 -4.13 -11.60
N ALA A 141 -3.22 -4.34 -12.24
CA ALA A 141 -2.42 -5.54 -12.09
C ALA A 141 -2.04 -5.79 -10.62
N PRO A 142 -2.04 -7.06 -10.15
CA PRO A 142 -1.58 -7.41 -8.81
C PRO A 142 -0.20 -6.86 -8.49
N SER A 143 0.78 -6.98 -9.40
CA SER A 143 2.12 -6.41 -9.24
C SER A 143 2.13 -4.94 -8.86
N LEU A 144 1.31 -4.13 -9.53
CA LEU A 144 1.22 -2.69 -9.29
C LEU A 144 0.56 -2.38 -7.94
N ALA A 145 -0.48 -3.14 -7.58
CA ALA A 145 -1.12 -3.02 -6.27
C ALA A 145 -0.18 -3.43 -5.13
N ILE A 146 0.58 -4.51 -5.30
CA ILE A 146 1.60 -4.98 -4.35
C ILE A 146 2.69 -3.91 -4.17
N TYR A 147 3.16 -3.31 -5.28
CA TYR A 147 4.14 -2.24 -5.22
C TYR A 147 3.66 -1.07 -4.35
N LEU A 148 2.44 -0.55 -4.60
CA LEU A 148 1.90 0.52 -3.76
C LEU A 148 1.57 0.06 -2.33
N THR A 149 1.23 -1.21 -2.14
CA THR A 149 1.03 -1.78 -0.79
C THR A 149 2.31 -1.68 0.03
N ALA A 150 3.44 -2.12 -0.52
CA ALA A 150 4.73 -2.07 0.15
C ALA A 150 5.15 -0.63 0.49
N VAL A 151 4.87 0.34 -0.39
CA VAL A 151 5.09 1.77 -0.10
C VAL A 151 4.25 2.23 1.10
N LEU A 152 2.96 1.87 1.14
CA LEU A 152 2.06 2.24 2.23
C LEU A 152 2.45 1.59 3.56
N GLU A 153 2.85 0.31 3.53
CA GLU A 153 3.33 -0.40 4.70
C GLU A 153 4.61 0.22 5.26
N TYR A 154 5.59 0.50 4.40
CA TYR A 154 6.84 1.14 4.82
C TYR A 154 6.60 2.50 5.48
N VAL A 155 5.73 3.33 4.89
CA VAL A 155 5.37 4.64 5.46
C VAL A 155 4.61 4.49 6.78
N GLY A 156 3.65 3.56 6.84
CA GLY A 156 2.87 3.33 8.04
C GLY A 156 3.69 2.76 9.21
N GLU A 157 4.59 1.83 8.94
CA GLU A 157 5.55 1.31 9.93
C GLU A 157 6.47 2.43 10.43
N TYR A 158 7.02 3.24 9.53
CA TYR A 158 7.86 4.38 9.91
C TYR A 158 7.13 5.34 10.86
N ILE A 159 5.85 5.65 10.59
CA ILE A 159 5.01 6.49 11.46
C ILE A 159 4.84 5.83 12.83
N LEU A 160 4.54 4.54 12.90
CA LEU A 160 4.38 3.81 14.17
C LEU A 160 5.67 3.83 15.01
N ILE A 161 6.82 3.61 14.37
CA ILE A 161 8.14 3.69 15.03
C ILE A 161 8.39 5.11 15.56
N LEU A 162 8.05 6.16 14.81
CA LEU A 162 8.18 7.53 15.28
C LEU A 162 7.26 7.84 16.46
N VAL A 163 6.01 7.38 16.42
CA VAL A 163 5.05 7.53 17.53
C VAL A 163 5.57 6.85 18.78
N ALA A 164 6.08 5.63 18.67
CA ALA A 164 6.67 4.90 19.80
C ALA A 164 7.86 5.66 20.42
N LYS A 165 8.83 6.10 19.60
CA LYS A 165 10.00 6.88 20.06
C LYS A 165 9.63 8.22 20.68
N ALA A 166 8.60 8.89 20.15
CA ALA A 166 8.14 10.15 20.70
C ALA A 166 7.45 9.98 22.06
N SER A 167 6.86 8.81 22.32
CA SER A 167 6.14 8.49 23.56
C SER A 167 7.06 8.07 24.71
N GLU A 168 8.35 7.83 24.46
CA GLU A 168 9.36 7.57 25.51
C GLU A 168 9.75 8.83 26.32
N LYS A 169 9.29 10.01 25.90
CA LYS A 169 9.59 11.31 26.55
C LYS A 169 8.48 11.74 27.51
#